data_AF-A0A954QHN1-F1
#
_entry.id   AF-A0A954QHN1-F1
#
_cell.length_a   1.000
_cell.length_b   1.000
_cell.length_c   1.000
_cell.angle_alpha   90.00
_cell.angle_beta   90.00
_cell.angle_gamma   90.00
#
_symmetry.space_group_name_H-M   'P 1'
#
loop_
_entity.id
_entity.type
_entity.pdbx_description
1 polymer ?
#
loop_
_entity_poly.entity_id
_entity_poly.type
_entity_poly.pdbx_seq_one_letter_code
_entity_poly.pdbx_strand_id
1 'polypeptide(L)'
;MPDAVSKNQSLIRDELVATRQGLADGRVKLLKQHRDGSPGIQVCARLTDLLDGLVGQVVEAALREFGSQADAVRGSIALVAYGGYGRREMAPFSDVDLMLLHESGAAQPVSRLAQRLVKD
;
A
#
# COMPACT_ATOMS: atom_id res chain seq x y z
N MET A 1 5.76 -17.42 26.85
CA MET A 1 4.63 -16.70 26.22
C MET A 1 4.93 -16.62 24.74
N PRO A 2 4.21 -17.31 23.84
CA PRO A 2 4.47 -17.16 22.41
C PRO A 2 3.93 -15.81 21.93
N ASP A 3 4.87 -14.85 21.89
CA ASP A 3 5.18 -13.83 20.88
C ASP A 3 4.06 -13.07 20.16
N ALA A 4 3.77 -11.85 20.65
CA ALA A 4 3.06 -10.80 19.92
C ALA A 4 3.67 -10.51 18.53
N VAL A 5 4.97 -10.79 18.34
CA VAL A 5 5.68 -10.67 17.06
C VAL A 5 5.17 -11.69 16.03
N SER A 6 4.91 -12.94 16.42
CA SER A 6 4.35 -13.97 15.53
C SER A 6 2.91 -13.66 15.14
N LYS A 7 2.13 -13.09 16.06
CA LYS A 7 0.75 -12.67 15.79
C LYS A 7 0.71 -11.50 14.79
N ASN A 8 1.59 -10.51 14.96
CA ASN A 8 1.68 -9.37 14.04
C ASN A 8 2.14 -9.75 12.62
N GLN A 9 3.06 -10.71 12.49
CA GLN A 9 3.47 -11.23 11.18
C GLN A 9 2.38 -12.01 10.44
N SER A 10 1.42 -12.62 11.15
CA SER A 10 0.26 -13.23 10.48
C SER A 10 -0.68 -12.16 9.93
N LEU A 11 -0.88 -11.06 10.67
CA LEU A 11 -1.79 -9.98 10.29
C LEU A 11 -1.38 -9.30 8.98
N ILE A 12 -0.09 -9.01 8.77
CA ILE A 12 0.35 -8.39 7.51
C ILE A 12 0.15 -9.33 6.32
N ARG A 13 0.36 -10.64 6.51
CA ARG A 13 0.14 -11.64 5.46
C ARG A 13 -1.34 -11.73 5.09
N ASP A 14 -2.22 -11.74 6.08
CA ASP A 14 -3.67 -11.77 5.86
C ASP A 14 -4.12 -10.50 5.11
N GLU A 15 -3.58 -9.33 5.47
CA GLU A 15 -3.84 -8.08 4.75
C GLU A 15 -3.31 -8.11 3.31
N LEU A 16 -2.13 -8.70 3.07
CA LEU A 16 -1.57 -8.84 1.71
C LEU A 16 -2.44 -9.75 0.82
N VAL A 17 -2.99 -10.82 1.39
CA VAL A 17 -3.94 -11.69 0.67
C VAL A 17 -5.23 -10.92 0.37
N ALA A 18 -5.78 -10.21 1.34
CA ALA A 18 -7.00 -9.42 1.17
C ALA A 18 -6.83 -8.30 0.15
N THR A 19 -5.73 -7.55 0.20
CA THR A 19 -5.42 -6.46 -0.73
C THR A 19 -5.15 -6.98 -2.14
N ARG A 20 -4.47 -8.13 -2.30
CA ARG A 20 -4.33 -8.80 -3.61
C ARG A 20 -5.68 -9.18 -4.20
N GLN A 21 -6.58 -9.74 -3.39
CA GLN A 21 -7.94 -10.05 -3.85
C GLN A 21 -8.72 -8.77 -4.20
N GLY A 22 -8.63 -7.74 -3.37
CA GLY A 22 -9.26 -6.43 -3.62
C GLY A 22 -8.78 -5.79 -4.92
N LEU A 23 -7.49 -5.90 -5.25
CA LEU A 23 -6.94 -5.43 -6.53
C LEU A 23 -7.51 -6.23 -7.71
N ALA A 24 -7.57 -7.56 -7.59
CA ALA A 24 -8.12 -8.42 -8.64
C ALA A 24 -9.60 -8.08 -8.91
N ASP A 25 -10.42 -8.00 -7.86
CA ASP A 25 -11.84 -7.68 -7.97
C ASP A 25 -12.07 -6.27 -8.51
N GLY A 26 -11.27 -5.30 -8.05
CA GLY A 26 -11.31 -3.93 -8.54
C GLY A 26 -10.96 -3.83 -10.02
N ARG A 27 -9.93 -4.56 -10.49
CA ARG A 27 -9.57 -4.64 -11.91
C ARG A 27 -10.68 -5.24 -12.76
N VAL A 28 -11.38 -6.27 -12.29
CA VAL A 28 -12.55 -6.83 -12.99
C VAL A 28 -13.66 -5.79 -13.15
N LYS A 29 -13.97 -5.04 -12.08
CA LYS A 29 -14.97 -3.97 -12.12
C LYS A 29 -14.58 -2.84 -13.09
N LEU A 30 -13.33 -2.40 -13.04
CA LEU A 30 -12.81 -1.34 -13.92
C LEU A 30 -12.76 -1.78 -15.39
N LEU A 31 -12.42 -3.05 -15.65
CA LEU A 31 -12.48 -3.61 -17.00
C LEU A 31 -13.91 -3.62 -17.54
N LYS A 32 -14.89 -4.01 -16.71
CA LYS A 32 -16.31 -3.94 -17.09
C LYS A 32 -16.72 -2.50 -17.39
N GLN A 33 -16.38 -1.56 -16.50
CA GLN A 33 -16.68 -0.14 -16.69
C GLN A 33 -16.10 0.42 -18.00
N HIS A 34 -14.86 0.03 -18.34
CA HIS A 34 -14.24 0.40 -19.61
C HIS A 34 -14.98 -0.19 -20.82
N ARG A 35 -15.35 -1.48 -20.75
CA ARG A 35 -16.13 -2.18 -21.80
C ARG A 35 -17.53 -1.60 -22.00
N ASP A 36 -18.12 -1.08 -20.92
CA ASP A 36 -19.41 -0.40 -20.95
C ASP A 36 -19.30 1.05 -21.51
N GLY A 37 -18.11 1.47 -21.96
CA GLY A 37 -17.90 2.72 -22.71
C GLY A 37 -17.42 3.91 -21.88
N SER A 38 -17.03 3.71 -20.62
CA SER A 38 -16.46 4.81 -19.82
C SER A 38 -15.12 5.30 -20.41
N PRO A 39 -14.84 6.62 -20.39
CA PRO A 39 -13.57 7.15 -20.86
C PRO A 39 -12.37 6.53 -20.14
N GLY A 40 -11.32 6.17 -20.89
CA GLY A 40 -10.12 5.54 -20.33
C GLY A 40 -9.47 6.35 -19.21
N ILE A 41 -9.47 7.68 -19.32
CA ILE A 41 -8.94 8.57 -18.28
C ILE A 41 -9.70 8.43 -16.94
N GLN A 42 -11.02 8.22 -16.98
CA GLN A 42 -11.80 7.99 -15.76
C GLN A 42 -11.46 6.62 -15.16
N VAL A 43 -11.29 5.60 -16.00
CA VAL A 43 -10.89 4.26 -15.54
C VAL A 43 -9.50 4.29 -14.90
N CYS A 44 -8.54 5.01 -15.48
CA CYS A 44 -7.19 5.17 -14.93
C CYS A 44 -7.19 5.96 -13.61
N ALA A 45 -7.99 7.02 -13.51
CA ALA A 45 -8.17 7.75 -12.26
C ALA A 45 -8.75 6.86 -11.15
N ARG A 46 -9.74 6.03 -11.48
CA ARG A 46 -10.33 5.07 -10.53
C ARG A 46 -9.38 3.92 -10.16
N LEU A 47 -8.52 3.50 -11.09
CA LEU A 47 -7.46 2.55 -10.78
C LEU A 47 -6.47 3.17 -9.78
N THR A 48 -6.12 4.44 -9.94
CA THR A 48 -5.29 5.17 -8.98
C THR A 48 -5.97 5.23 -7.60
N ASP A 49 -7.25 5.60 -7.54
CA ASP A 49 -8.02 5.62 -6.27
C ASP A 49 -8.03 4.26 -5.56
N LEU A 50 -8.19 3.18 -6.33
CA LEU A 50 -8.15 1.82 -5.81
C LEU A 50 -6.76 1.51 -5.20
N LEU A 51 -5.70 1.85 -5.91
CA LEU A 51 -4.32 1.63 -5.45
C LEU A 51 -4.01 2.48 -4.21
N ASP A 52 -4.46 3.74 -4.15
CA ASP A 52 -4.32 4.61 -2.97
C ASP A 52 -4.86 3.91 -1.71
N GLY A 53 -6.07 3.36 -1.80
CA GLY A 53 -6.70 2.63 -0.69
C GLY A 53 -5.95 1.36 -0.29
N LEU A 54 -5.56 0.54 -1.26
CA LEU A 54 -4.87 -0.73 -1.02
C LEU A 54 -3.46 -0.54 -0.46
N VAL A 55 -2.69 0.42 -0.99
CA VAL A 55 -1.37 0.79 -0.48
C VAL A 55 -1.49 1.28 0.96
N GLY A 56 -2.49 2.12 1.26
CA GLY A 56 -2.77 2.58 2.61
C GLY A 56 -3.04 1.42 3.58
N GLN A 57 -3.84 0.43 3.17
CA GLN A 57 -4.11 -0.78 3.96
C GLN A 57 -2.82 -1.56 4.30
N VAL A 58 -1.97 -1.82 3.30
CA VAL A 58 -0.71 -2.55 3.50
C VAL A 58 0.23 -1.80 4.44
N VAL A 59 0.36 -0.48 4.26
CA VAL A 59 1.21 0.36 5.12
C VAL A 59 0.71 0.38 6.56
N GLU A 60 -0.60 0.51 6.75
CA GLU A 60 -1.22 0.47 8.08
C GLU A 60 -1.07 -0.90 8.75
N ALA A 61 -1.16 -2.00 8.01
CA ALA A 61 -0.87 -3.33 8.54
C ALA A 61 0.61 -3.48 8.93
N ALA A 62 1.53 -2.97 8.11
CA ALA A 62 2.95 -2.99 8.43
C ALA A 62 3.29 -2.12 9.65
N LEU A 63 2.64 -0.97 9.81
CA LEU A 63 2.78 -0.11 10.99
C LEU A 63 2.29 -0.79 12.28
N ARG A 64 1.21 -1.59 12.22
CA ARG A 64 0.73 -2.35 13.38
C ARG A 64 1.76 -3.33 13.93
N GLU A 65 2.72 -3.79 13.12
CA GLU A 65 3.79 -4.66 13.62
C GLU A 65 4.68 -3.97 14.68
N PHE A 66 4.73 -2.64 14.69
CA PHE A 66 5.49 -1.84 15.67
C PHE A 66 4.77 -1.73 17.03
N GLY A 67 3.56 -2.27 17.18
CA GLY A 67 2.83 -2.27 18.43
C GLY A 67 2.63 -0.86 19.00
N SER A 68 3.04 -0.65 20.25
CA SER A 68 2.93 0.67 20.91
C SER A 68 3.74 1.78 20.26
N GLN A 69 4.71 1.45 19.39
CA GLN A 69 5.51 2.43 18.67
C GLN A 69 4.89 2.86 17.33
N ALA A 70 3.77 2.26 16.90
CA ALA A 70 3.19 2.48 15.58
C ALA A 70 2.92 3.97 15.29
N ASP A 71 2.34 4.71 16.23
CA ASP A 71 2.01 6.13 16.02
C ASP A 71 3.25 7.03 15.96
N ALA A 72 4.30 6.71 16.74
CA ALA A 72 5.57 7.43 16.69
C ALA A 72 6.30 7.19 15.35
N VAL A 73 6.25 5.95 14.85
CA VAL A 73 6.80 5.63 13.52
C VAL A 73 5.97 6.32 12.44
N ARG A 74 4.63 6.26 12.49
CA ARG A 74 3.76 6.94 11.54
C ARG A 74 4.03 8.45 11.49
N GLY A 75 4.22 9.08 12.65
CA GLY A 75 4.47 10.52 12.75
C GLY A 75 5.85 10.97 12.27
N SER A 76 6.81 10.05 12.11
CA SER A 76 8.19 10.36 11.71
C SER A 76 8.51 9.99 10.25
N ILE A 77 7.50 9.58 9.48
CA ILE A 77 7.64 9.17 8.09
C ILE A 77 6.65 9.91 7.18
N ALA A 78 6.99 9.99 5.90
CA ALA A 78 6.04 10.34 4.84
C ALA A 78 6.17 9.33 3.69
N LEU A 79 5.03 8.78 3.27
CA LEU A 79 4.94 7.94 2.08
C LEU A 79 4.57 8.81 0.89
N VAL A 80 5.41 8.80 -0.14
CA VAL A 80 5.27 9.64 -1.32
C VAL A 80 5.04 8.76 -2.53
N ALA A 81 3.90 8.94 -3.20
CA ALA A 81 3.66 8.38 -4.52
C ALA A 81 4.57 9.08 -5.55
N TYR A 82 5.28 8.31 -6.36
CA TYR A 82 6.20 8.82 -7.38
C TYR A 82 5.76 8.38 -8.79
N GLY A 83 6.39 8.91 -9.83
CA GLY A 83 6.14 8.48 -11.22
C GLY A 83 4.68 8.67 -11.66
N GLY A 84 4.17 7.69 -12.43
CA GLY A 84 2.78 7.70 -12.91
C GLY A 84 1.76 7.60 -11.78
N TYR A 85 2.11 6.95 -10.67
CA TYR A 85 1.26 6.87 -9.49
C TYR A 85 1.09 8.23 -8.83
N GLY A 86 2.19 8.96 -8.62
CA GLY A 86 2.15 10.33 -8.07
C GLY A 86 1.37 11.33 -8.92
N ARG A 87 1.38 11.18 -10.25
CA ARG A 87 0.60 12.03 -11.17
C ARG A 87 -0.85 11.56 -11.36
N ARG A 88 -1.25 10.45 -10.75
CA ARG A 88 -2.58 9.83 -10.90
C ARG A 88 -2.88 9.39 -12.33
N GLU A 89 -1.86 8.93 -13.04
CA GLU A 89 -1.89 8.48 -14.43
C GLU A 89 -1.69 6.96 -14.52
N MET A 90 -2.21 6.20 -13.56
CA MET A 90 -2.01 4.75 -13.52
C MET A 90 -2.64 4.05 -14.71
N ALA A 91 -1.82 3.33 -15.48
CA ALA A 91 -2.29 2.42 -16.52
C ALA A 91 -2.48 1.00 -15.97
N PRO A 92 -3.32 0.16 -16.61
CA PRO A 92 -3.43 -1.25 -16.24
C PRO A 92 -2.05 -1.93 -16.18
N PHE A 93 -1.83 -2.72 -15.14
CA PHE A 93 -0.58 -3.45 -14.89
C PHE A 93 0.67 -2.60 -14.66
N SER A 94 0.55 -1.27 -14.54
CA SER A 94 1.68 -0.43 -14.11
C SER A 94 2.10 -0.76 -12.67
N ASP A 95 3.39 -0.65 -12.41
CA ASP A 95 3.97 -0.76 -11.08
C ASP A 95 3.60 0.47 -10.22
N VAL A 96 3.64 0.28 -8.90
CA VAL A 96 3.41 1.32 -7.91
C VAL A 96 4.75 1.80 -7.37
N ASP A 97 5.15 3.01 -7.77
CA ASP A 97 6.40 3.63 -7.32
C ASP A 97 6.17 4.42 -6.03
N LEU A 98 6.89 4.05 -4.98
CA LEU A 98 6.81 4.67 -3.66
C LEU A 98 8.19 5.13 -3.19
N MET A 99 8.22 6.31 -2.57
CA MET A 99 9.37 6.81 -1.83
C MET A 99 8.98 7.01 -0.36
N LEU A 100 9.83 6.52 0.54
CA LEU A 100 9.62 6.65 1.99
C LEU A 100 10.62 7.68 2.55
N LEU A 101 10.10 8.82 2.98
CA LEU A 101 10.88 9.87 3.65
C LEU A 101 10.76 9.70 5.16
N HIS A 102 11.76 10.17 5.91
CA HIS A 102 11.76 10.08 7.36
C HIS A 102 12.56 11.20 8.03
N GLU A 103 12.22 11.47 9.28
CA GLU A 103 12.98 12.42 10.12
C GLU A 103 14.37 11.89 10.49
N SER A 104 15.30 12.81 10.78
CA SER A 104 16.64 12.48 11.28
C SER A 104 16.54 11.77 12.64
N GLY A 105 16.77 10.45 12.64
CA GLY A 105 16.65 9.59 13.83
C GLY A 105 15.71 8.39 13.65
N ALA A 106 14.83 8.42 12.66
CA ALA A 106 13.88 7.34 12.38
C ALA A 106 14.42 6.24 11.44
N ALA A 107 15.71 6.26 11.08
CA ALA A 107 16.28 5.39 10.05
C ALA A 107 16.07 3.88 10.31
N GLN A 108 16.21 3.43 11.56
CA GLN A 108 16.05 2.00 11.90
C GLN A 108 14.59 1.52 11.77
N PRO A 109 13.59 2.16 12.39
CA PRO A 109 12.19 1.75 12.21
C PRO A 109 11.73 1.88 10.75
N VAL A 110 12.18 2.91 10.04
CA VAL A 110 11.89 3.11 8.61
C VAL A 110 12.44 1.98 7.75
N SER A 111 13.70 1.56 7.97
CA SER A 111 14.30 0.44 7.26
C SER A 111 13.51 -0.85 7.49
N ARG A 112 13.07 -1.09 8.74
CA ARG A 112 12.21 -2.23 9.06
C ARG A 112 10.87 -2.15 8.33
N LEU A 113 10.22 -0.98 8.31
CA LEU A 113 8.97 -0.77 7.60
C LEU A 113 9.14 -1.02 6.10
N ALA A 114 10.15 -0.42 5.47
CA ALA A 114 10.45 -0.62 4.05
C ALA A 114 10.67 -2.10 3.71
N GLN A 115 11.40 -2.84 4.55
CA GLN A 115 11.57 -4.28 4.37
C GLN A 115 10.25 -5.06 4.43
N ARG A 116 9.27 -4.62 5.22
CA ARG A 116 7.95 -5.28 5.28
C ARG A 116 7.07 -4.98 4.07
N LEU A 117 7.24 -3.82 3.46
CA LEU A 117 6.48 -3.43 2.26
C LEU A 117 6.98 -4.12 0.99
N VAL A 118 8.26 -4.51 0.96
CA VAL A 118 8.91 -5.07 -0.24
C VAL A 118 9.06 -6.61 -0.18
N LYS A 119 8.98 -7.21 1.01
CA LYS A 119 9.19 -8.66 1.16
C LYS A 119 7.90 -9.43 0.92
N ASP A 120 7.97 -10.31 -0.09
CA ASP A 120 7.06 -11.45 -0.32
C ASP A 120 7.19 -12.54 0.76
#